data_AF-A0A3E0ENX3-F1
#
_entry.id   AF-A0A3E0ENX3-F1
#
_cell.length_a   1.000
_cell.length_b   1.000
_cell.length_c   1.000
_cell.angle_alpha   90.00
_cell.angle_beta   90.00
_cell.angle_gamma   90.00
#
_symmetry.space_group_name_H-M   'P 1'
#
loop_
_entity.id
_entity.type
_entity.pdbx_description
1 polymer ?
#
loop_
_entity_poly.entity_id
_entity_poly.type
_entity_poly.pdbx_seq_one_letter_code
_entity_poly.pdbx_strand_id
1 'polypeptide(L)' 'MNDNINNYHKQYENALKTIERLKEIKAEIDLKLKENPVCSYLHKDLRGVNLDITITQNEIEHIESHLPEYNS' A
#
# COMPACT_ATOMS: atom_id res chain seq x y z
N MET A 1 -12.93 25.39 3.69
CA MET A 1 -12.83 24.32 4.70
C MET A 1 -13.27 22.95 4.18
N ASN A 2 -14.05 22.86 3.09
CA ASN A 2 -14.60 21.58 2.57
C ASN A 2 -13.68 20.82 1.59
N ASP A 3 -12.90 21.52 0.76
CA ASP A 3 -12.13 20.86 -0.31
C ASP A 3 -10.92 20.06 0.20
N ASN A 4 -10.30 20.50 1.29
CA ASN A 4 -9.18 19.78 1.91
C ASN A 4 -9.63 18.46 2.52
N ILE A 5 -10.78 18.43 3.20
CA ILE A 5 -11.34 17.21 3.79
C ILE A 5 -11.70 16.19 2.71
N ASN A 6 -12.27 16.64 1.59
CA ASN A 6 -12.55 15.79 0.43
C ASN A 6 -11.27 15.23 -0.21
N ASN A 7 -10.21 16.03 -0.29
CA ASN A 7 -8.92 15.58 -0.82
C ASN A 7 -8.26 14.53 0.10
N TYR A 8 -8.37 14.69 1.43
CA TYR A 8 -7.86 13.71 2.40
C TYR A 8 -8.61 12.37 2.31
N HIS A 9 -9.94 12.39 2.30
CA HIS A 9 -10.73 11.17 2.11
C HIS A 9 -10.37 10.46 0.80
N LYS A 10 -10.22 11.22 -0.30
CA LYS A 10 -9.85 10.63 -1.59
C LYS A 10 -8.45 10.01 -1.57
N GLN A 11 -7.49 10.64 -0.92
CA GLN A 11 -6.13 10.10 -0.75
C GLN A 11 -6.17 8.81 0.06
N TYR A 12 -6.90 8.80 1.18
CA TYR A 12 -7.07 7.63 2.02
C TYR A 12 -7.67 6.44 1.25
N GLU A 13 -8.79 6.65 0.55
CA GLU A 13 -9.44 5.62 -0.27
C GLU A 13 -8.53 5.10 -1.38
N ASN A 14 -7.71 5.96 -1.98
CA ASN A 14 -6.75 5.53 -3.00
C ASN A 14 -5.61 4.71 -2.40
N ALA A 15 -5.12 5.09 -1.22
CA ALA A 15 -4.08 4.35 -0.50
C ALA A 15 -4.58 2.96 -0.08
N LEU A 16 -5.83 2.86 0.40
CA LEU A 16 -6.49 1.58 0.70
C LEU A 16 -6.60 0.66 -0.54
N LYS A 17 -7.03 1.20 -1.69
CA LYS A 17 -7.08 0.42 -2.94
C LYS A 17 -5.69 -0.01 -3.42
N THR A 18 -4.71 0.85 -3.21
CA THR A 18 -3.31 0.59 -3.60
C THR A 18 -2.73 -0.54 -2.76
N ILE A 19 -2.94 -0.53 -1.44
CA ILE A 19 -2.43 -1.59 -0.57
C ILE A 19 -3.11 -2.95 -0.82
N GLU A 20 -4.41 -2.97 -1.16
CA GLU A 20 -5.08 -4.21 -1.57
C GLU A 20 -4.43 -4.82 -2.81
N ARG A 21 -4.24 -4.02 -3.86
CA ARG A 21 -3.59 -4.47 -5.09
C ARG A 21 -2.16 -4.94 -4.86
N LEU A 22 -1.39 -4.24 -4.03
CA LEU A 22 -0.01 -4.65 -3.72
C LEU A 22 0.03 -6.00 -2.99
N LYS A 23 -0.94 -6.27 -2.10
CA LYS A 23 -1.07 -7.56 -1.42
C LYS A 23 -1.41 -8.69 -2.39
N GLU A 24 -2.27 -8.43 -3.39
CA GLU A 24 -2.55 -9.40 -4.46
C GLU A 24 -1.30 -9.73 -5.28
N ILE A 25 -0.57 -8.70 -5.74
CA ILE A 25 0.69 -8.87 -6.47
C ILE A 25 1.70 -9.66 -5.63
N LYS A 26 1.83 -9.35 -4.34
CA LYS A 26 2.70 -10.10 -3.43
C LYS A 26 2.30 -11.57 -3.38
N ALA A 27 1.01 -11.88 -3.25
CA ALA A 27 0.52 -13.25 -3.20
C ALA A 27 0.80 -14.01 -4.51
N GLU A 28 0.67 -13.36 -5.66
CA GLU A 28 1.04 -13.94 -6.95
C GLU A 28 2.53 -14.25 -7.05
N ILE A 29 3.40 -13.34 -6.59
CA ILE A 29 4.85 -13.57 -6.57
C ILE A 29 5.21 -14.72 -5.63
N ASP A 30 4.61 -14.74 -4.43
CA ASP A 30 4.79 -15.83 -3.45
C ASP A 30 4.35 -17.18 -4.05
N LEU A 31 3.26 -17.22 -4.82
CA LEU A 31 2.82 -18.43 -5.52
C LEU A 31 3.86 -18.90 -6.56
N LYS A 32 4.37 -17.99 -7.39
CA LYS A 32 5.40 -18.30 -8.39
C LYS A 32 6.72 -18.76 -7.73
N LEU A 33 7.06 -18.20 -6.57
CA LEU A 33 8.23 -18.61 -5.80
C LEU A 33 8.08 -20.02 -5.19
N LYS A 34 6.87 -20.49 -4.90
CA LYS A 34 6.67 -21.90 -4.48
C LYS A 34 7.06 -22.88 -5.58
N GLU A 35 6.80 -22.53 -6.84
CA GLU A 35 7.13 -23.35 -8.00
C GLU A 35 8.61 -23.20 -8.40
N ASN A 36 9.19 -22.00 -8.21
CA ASN A 36 10.59 -21.71 -8.52
C ASN A 36 11.28 -20.89 -7.40
N PRO A 37 11.74 -21.55 -6.32
CA PRO A 37 12.22 -20.87 -5.11
C PRO A 37 13.49 -20.04 -5.29
N VAL A 38 14.29 -20.31 -6.32
CA VAL A 38 15.59 -19.66 -6.54
C VAL A 38 15.55 -18.57 -7.61
N CYS A 39 14.35 -18.19 -8.09
CA CYS A 39 14.20 -17.18 -9.11
C CYS A 39 14.57 -15.78 -8.60
N SER A 40 15.77 -15.31 -8.96
CA SER A 40 16.29 -14.01 -8.53
C SER A 40 15.41 -12.82 -8.93
N TYR A 41 14.76 -12.89 -10.10
CA TYR A 41 13.83 -11.86 -10.55
C TYR A 41 12.61 -11.75 -9.65
N LEU A 42 11.99 -12.89 -9.29
CA LEU A 42 10.83 -12.89 -8.39
C LEU A 42 11.19 -12.39 -6.98
N HIS A 43 12.38 -12.71 -6.47
CA HIS A 43 12.85 -12.16 -5.20
C HIS A 43 13.07 -10.66 -5.25
N LYS A 44 13.60 -10.14 -6.37
CA LYS A 44 13.77 -8.70 -6.59
C LYS A 44 12.40 -7.99 -6.63
N ASP A 45 11.45 -8.56 -7.37
CA ASP A 45 10.10 -8.02 -7.48
C ASP A 45 9.38 -8.04 -6.12
N LEU A 46 9.49 -9.16 -5.37
CA LEU A 46 8.95 -9.29 -4.03
C LEU A 46 9.49 -8.20 -3.09
N ARG A 47 10.80 -7.91 -3.16
CA ARG A 47 11.41 -6.84 -2.38
C ARG A 47 10.85 -5.46 -2.75
N GLY A 48 10.63 -5.19 -4.04
CA GLY A 48 10.00 -3.97 -4.50
C GLY A 48 8.58 -3.82 -3.96
N VAL A 49 7.75 -4.85 -4.15
CA VAL A 49 6.36 -4.86 -3.66
C VAL A 49 6.28 -4.71 -2.14
N ASN A 50 7.17 -5.36 -1.38
CA ASN A 50 7.21 -5.20 0.08
C ASN A 50 7.57 -3.77 0.51
N LEU A 51 8.47 -3.10 -0.23
CA LEU A 51 8.80 -1.70 0.02
C LEU A 51 7.60 -0.80 -0.27
N ASP A 52 6.92 -1.02 -1.39
CA ASP A 52 5.72 -0.25 -1.76
C ASP A 52 4.62 -0.44 -0.72
N ILE A 53 4.38 -1.67 -0.24
CA ILE A 53 3.43 -1.94 0.85
C ILE A 53 3.79 -1.12 2.10
N THR A 54 5.06 -1.12 2.50
CA THR A 54 5.51 -0.38 3.68
C THR A 54 5.28 1.12 3.52
N ILE A 55 5.58 1.67 2.35
CA ILE A 55 5.36 3.09 2.05
C ILE A 55 3.87 3.43 2.10
N THR A 56 3.01 2.63 1.46
CA THR A 56 1.56 2.85 1.47
C THR A 56 0.97 2.72 2.88
N GLN A 57 1.47 1.78 3.70
CA GLN A 57 1.05 1.69 5.12
C GLN A 57 1.40 2.96 5.89
N ASN A 58 2.62 3.47 5.72
CA ASN A 58 3.03 4.72 6.37
C ASN A 58 2.17 5.91 5.90
N GLU A 59 1.77 5.95 4.63
CA GLU A 59 0.86 6.98 4.10
C GLU A 59 -0.53 6.89 4.74
N ILE A 60 -1.09 5.69 4.86
CA ILE A 60 -2.37 5.44 5.54
C ILE A 60 -2.28 5.91 7.00
N GLU A 61 -1.28 5.45 7.74
CA GLU A 61 -1.06 5.83 9.15
C GLU A 61 -0.90 7.35 9.32
N HIS A 62 -0.17 7.99 8.41
CA HIS A 62 -0.03 9.45 8.40
C HIS A 62 -1.36 10.14 8.15
N ILE A 63 -2.18 9.68 7.20
CA ILE A 63 -3.51 10.27 6.96
C ILE A 63 -4.42 10.07 8.18
N GLU A 64 -4.41 8.89 8.78
CA GLU A 64 -5.17 8.57 9.99
C GLU A 64 -4.78 9.43 11.18
N SER A 65 -3.50 9.76 11.35
CA SER A 65 -3.06 10.62 12.44
C SER A 65 -3.58 12.06 12.35
N HIS A 66 -3.90 12.53 11.14
CA HIS A 66 -4.39 13.90 10.91
C HIS A 66 -5.94 13.98 10.84
N LEU A 67 -6.65 12.84 10.78
CA LEU A 67 -8.11 12.80 10.78
C LEU A 67 -8.78 13.52 11.99
N PRO A 68 -8.22 13.46 13.22
CA PRO A 68 -8.76 14.21 14.36
C PRO A 68 -8.64 15.73 14.22
N GLU A 69 -7.61 16.23 13.54
CA GLU A 69 -7.34 17.68 13.39
C GLU A 69 -8.33 18.38 12.44
N TYR A 70 -9.00 17.61 11.57
CA TYR A 70 -10.00 18.12 10.63
C TYR A 70 -11.45 18.00 11.12
N ASN A 71 -11.70 17.27 12.22
CA ASN A 71 -13.03 17.07 12.81
C ASN A 71 -13.29 17.95 14.05
N SER A 72 -12.33 18.79 14.46
CA SER A 72 -12.44 19.80 15.53
C SER A 72 -12.68 21.20 14.97
#